data_AF-A0A0D7A218-F1
#
_entry.id   AF-A0A0D7A218-F1
#
_cell.length_a   1.000
_cell.length_b   1.000
_cell.length_c   1.000
_cell.angle_alpha   90.00
_cell.angle_beta   90.00
_cell.angle_gamma   90.00
#
_symmetry.space_group_name_H-M   'P 1'
#
loop_
_entity.id
_entity.type
_entity.pdbx_description
1 polymer ?
#
loop_
_entity_poly.entity_id
_entity_poly.type
_entity_poly.pdbx_seq_one_letter_code
_entity_poly.pdbx_strand_id
1 'polypeptide(L)'
;MAVDEPKPSTDAAVDNATDNNTSQPDEIDLLIQRAQQEHDPELWKRITEMADASGDHDKVRKAYDALLKRYPNSSFAQIAYINHFLNDQTHFGDAEDLFKKFLRMSPSVDLWKFFLTYVRRVTSGPSMRDTIRKSYEFALSHIGQDRDSADVWADYIEFIKTGPATTTWEEQQKMDALRKVYQRAIQIPLSNVERLYQEYEDFENGLNKITAKKFLADLNPSYVQAKSVLRQLTTHLSGLGLPRSDEFFLPTPPVFNEADRTLIGRWKNYLKWEEKNPLEIEDKDKAQLITRLQGVYRRAVIRMRFFPEIWFMAYTWSSKAGKNDEAETMLVAGMEANPGSYLMNFAYAELKESQKDHNAAREIFESFLALLRKEMEESEKSETPQPASANGNGNGDSGSKDSSFISLQEEAKPTSAFAQRQKEYGLAYIMYMRFAQRSEGVKASRAVFGKARRDNWVPWEVYEAAALMEYHCSSESVVASRIFESGLKKFSDDTDYIVRYLGFLISINDVNNARALFERVITNFEPERARVLWERWGRYVYQYDDLESAQKFEKRMAEVYPGGDCSNSFSSDRHADLTSVR
;
A
#
# COMPACT_ATOMS: atom_id res chain seq x y z
N MET A 1 58.44 -56.88 -21.79
CA MET A 1 58.94 -55.54 -22.15
C MET A 1 58.29 -55.15 -23.47
N ALA A 2 57.55 -54.04 -23.46
CA ALA A 2 57.05 -53.23 -24.60
C ALA A 2 56.31 -53.99 -25.73
N VAL A 3 54.97 -54.11 -25.70
CA VAL A 3 53.96 -53.11 -26.13
C VAL A 3 54.19 -52.71 -27.61
N ASP A 4 53.67 -53.41 -28.61
CA ASP A 4 52.28 -53.75 -29.02
C ASP A 4 51.67 -52.68 -29.98
N GLU A 5 52.04 -52.81 -31.26
CA GLU A 5 51.19 -53.18 -32.43
C GLU A 5 49.85 -52.44 -32.76
N PRO A 6 49.29 -52.62 -33.99
CA PRO A 6 48.76 -51.53 -34.83
C PRO A 6 47.24 -51.59 -35.10
N LYS A 7 46.74 -50.63 -35.88
CA LYS A 7 45.39 -50.62 -36.52
C LYS A 7 45.08 -51.96 -37.23
N PRO A 8 43.81 -52.43 -37.29
CA PRO A 8 42.89 -52.01 -38.37
C PRO A 8 41.38 -51.96 -38.03
N SER A 9 40.64 -51.42 -39.01
CA SER A 9 39.18 -51.20 -39.15
C SER A 9 38.30 -52.46 -39.21
N THR A 10 37.06 -52.41 -38.69
CA THR A 10 35.76 -52.32 -39.44
C THR A 10 34.54 -52.67 -38.55
N ASP A 11 33.44 -51.95 -38.82
CA ASP A 11 32.01 -52.24 -38.63
C ASP A 11 31.38 -52.36 -37.23
N ALA A 12 30.55 -51.36 -36.87
CA ALA A 12 29.09 -51.51 -36.80
C ALA A 12 28.42 -50.17 -36.44
N ALA A 13 27.30 -49.90 -37.09
CA ALA A 13 26.43 -48.74 -36.90
C ALA A 13 25.91 -48.59 -35.46
N VAL A 14 25.51 -47.36 -35.10
CA VAL A 14 24.21 -46.99 -34.47
C VAL A 14 24.36 -45.63 -33.76
N ASP A 15 23.53 -44.69 -34.20
CA ASP A 15 22.99 -43.50 -33.53
C ASP A 15 23.91 -42.38 -33.00
N ASN A 16 24.10 -41.38 -33.86
CA ASN A 16 24.30 -39.99 -33.47
C ASN A 16 23.08 -39.48 -32.70
N ALA A 17 23.18 -39.43 -31.37
CA ALA A 17 22.27 -38.66 -30.54
C ALA A 17 23.05 -38.06 -29.35
N THR A 18 23.87 -37.05 -29.64
CA THR A 18 24.37 -36.13 -28.62
C THR A 18 24.23 -34.70 -29.12
N ASP A 19 23.58 -33.91 -28.27
CA ASP A 19 23.67 -32.46 -28.18
C ASP A 19 22.90 -31.63 -29.21
N ASN A 20 21.57 -31.76 -29.14
CA ASN A 20 20.65 -30.66 -29.42
C ASN A 20 19.71 -30.46 -28.22
N ASN A 21 20.25 -30.01 -27.08
CA ASN A 21 19.43 -29.37 -26.05
C ASN A 21 19.53 -27.85 -26.25
N THR A 22 18.96 -27.37 -27.34
CA THR A 22 18.58 -25.96 -27.48
C THR A 22 17.37 -25.78 -26.57
N SER A 23 17.61 -25.35 -25.33
CA SER A 23 16.59 -25.08 -24.33
C SER A 23 15.61 -24.03 -24.87
N GLN A 24 14.49 -24.52 -25.42
CA GLN A 24 13.28 -23.70 -25.54
C GLN A 24 12.96 -23.17 -24.13
N PRO A 25 12.56 -21.90 -23.97
CA PRO A 25 12.08 -21.41 -22.69
C PRO A 25 10.98 -22.35 -22.21
N ASP A 26 11.15 -22.96 -21.03
CA ASP A 26 10.12 -23.79 -20.44
C ASP A 26 8.82 -22.97 -20.41
N GLU A 27 7.69 -23.56 -20.80
CA GLU A 27 6.39 -22.86 -20.88
C GLU A 27 6.06 -22.13 -19.56
N ILE A 28 6.52 -22.69 -18.43
CA ILE A 28 6.43 -22.11 -17.09
C ILE A 28 7.21 -20.79 -16.98
N ASP A 29 8.41 -20.67 -17.55
CA ASP A 29 9.23 -19.45 -17.47
C ASP A 29 8.58 -18.30 -18.25
N LEU A 30 8.00 -18.61 -19.42
CA LEU A 30 7.25 -17.63 -20.22
C LEU A 30 5.98 -17.18 -19.49
N LEU A 31 5.26 -18.12 -18.86
CA LEU A 31 4.08 -17.82 -18.06
C LEU A 31 4.44 -16.98 -16.83
N ILE A 32 5.54 -17.28 -16.14
CA ILE A 32 6.02 -16.47 -15.00
C ILE A 32 6.33 -15.04 -15.46
N GLN A 33 6.99 -14.86 -16.60
CA GLN A 33 7.29 -13.53 -17.13
C GLN A 33 6.00 -12.75 -17.45
N ARG A 34 4.99 -13.42 -18.01
CA ARG A 34 3.69 -12.83 -18.27
C ARG A 34 2.94 -12.49 -16.98
N ALA A 35 2.96 -13.38 -15.99
CA ALA A 35 2.34 -13.20 -14.67
C ALA A 35 2.93 -12.03 -13.86
N GLN A 36 4.20 -11.70 -14.13
CA GLN A 36 4.85 -10.54 -13.51
C GLN A 36 4.37 -9.22 -14.11
N GLN A 37 3.88 -9.22 -15.36
CA GLN A 37 3.39 -8.04 -16.06
C GLN A 37 1.88 -7.89 -15.88
N GLU A 38 1.12 -8.93 -16.17
CA GLU A 38 -0.33 -9.01 -16.02
C GLU A 38 -0.63 -9.50 -14.59
N HIS A 39 -1.20 -8.64 -13.75
CA HIS A 39 -1.52 -8.93 -12.35
C HIS A 39 -2.74 -9.87 -12.23
N ASP A 40 -2.68 -11.03 -12.87
CA ASP A 40 -3.77 -11.98 -12.98
C ASP A 40 -3.61 -13.16 -11.99
N PRO A 41 -4.49 -13.27 -10.98
CA PRO A 41 -4.51 -14.39 -10.04
C PRO A 41 -4.73 -15.75 -10.71
N GLU A 42 -5.52 -15.82 -11.79
CA GLU A 42 -5.85 -17.09 -12.45
C GLU A 42 -4.64 -17.69 -13.14
N LEU A 43 -3.78 -16.81 -13.70
CA LEU A 43 -2.56 -17.23 -14.35
C LEU A 43 -1.57 -17.82 -13.34
N TRP A 44 -1.47 -17.25 -12.13
CA TRP A 44 -0.68 -17.83 -11.04
C TRP A 44 -1.21 -19.20 -10.59
N LYS A 45 -2.53 -19.36 -10.50
CA LYS A 45 -3.16 -20.65 -10.19
C LYS A 45 -2.83 -21.71 -11.25
N ARG A 46 -2.90 -21.33 -12.53
CA ARG A 46 -2.55 -22.21 -13.65
C ARG A 46 -1.06 -22.60 -13.62
N ILE A 47 -0.16 -21.65 -13.29
CA ILE A 47 1.27 -21.95 -13.12
C ILE A 47 1.49 -22.98 -12.02
N THR A 48 0.84 -22.83 -10.86
CA THR A 48 0.97 -23.79 -9.76
C THR A 48 0.42 -25.16 -10.16
N GLU A 49 -0.76 -25.23 -10.79
CA GLU A 49 -1.33 -26.50 -11.25
C GLU A 49 -0.45 -27.21 -12.29
N MET A 50 0.17 -26.45 -13.21
CA MET A 50 1.11 -27.00 -14.20
C MET A 50 2.40 -27.50 -13.56
N ALA A 51 2.94 -26.77 -12.59
CA ALA A 51 4.11 -27.19 -11.84
C ALA A 51 3.82 -28.46 -11.02
N ASP A 52 2.67 -28.51 -10.34
CA ASP A 52 2.24 -29.65 -9.54
C ASP A 52 2.01 -30.90 -10.42
N ALA A 53 1.43 -30.72 -11.61
CA ALA A 53 1.23 -31.79 -12.58
C ALA A 53 2.55 -32.32 -13.18
N SER A 54 3.60 -31.50 -13.21
CA SER A 54 4.91 -31.91 -13.74
C SER A 54 5.66 -32.88 -12.81
N GLY A 55 5.38 -32.84 -11.50
CA GLY A 55 6.04 -33.68 -10.49
C GLY A 55 7.54 -33.40 -10.29
N ASP A 56 8.11 -32.42 -10.99
CA ASP A 56 9.52 -32.04 -10.91
C ASP A 56 9.73 -31.01 -9.80
N HIS A 57 10.46 -31.39 -8.75
CA HIS A 57 10.72 -30.55 -7.59
C HIS A 57 11.43 -29.24 -7.93
N ASP A 58 12.26 -29.21 -8.98
CA ASP A 58 12.96 -27.99 -9.39
C ASP A 58 12.01 -27.00 -10.06
N LYS A 59 11.05 -27.51 -10.85
CA LYS A 59 10.00 -26.68 -11.47
C LYS A 59 9.02 -26.16 -10.42
N VAL A 60 8.63 -27.01 -9.46
CA VAL A 60 7.83 -26.62 -8.30
C VAL A 60 8.54 -25.53 -7.50
N ARG A 61 9.83 -25.71 -7.16
CA ARG A 61 10.64 -24.70 -6.45
C ARG A 61 10.64 -23.37 -7.19
N LYS A 62 10.93 -23.35 -8.49
CA LYS A 62 10.92 -22.12 -9.30
C LYS A 62 9.56 -21.44 -9.33
N ALA A 63 8.48 -22.20 -9.57
CA ALA A 63 7.12 -21.67 -9.66
C ALA A 63 6.64 -21.06 -8.34
N TYR A 64 6.78 -21.79 -7.23
CA TYR A 64 6.37 -21.31 -5.91
C TYR A 64 7.28 -20.21 -5.37
N ASP A 65 8.59 -20.26 -5.61
CA ASP A 65 9.49 -19.16 -5.22
C ASP A 65 9.16 -17.87 -6.00
N ALA A 66 8.82 -17.97 -7.30
CA ALA A 66 8.37 -16.82 -8.09
C ALA A 66 7.04 -16.26 -7.57
N LEU A 67 6.07 -17.13 -7.26
CA LEU A 67 4.77 -16.75 -6.69
C LEU A 67 4.94 -16.08 -5.32
N LEU A 68 5.72 -16.69 -4.42
CA LEU A 68 5.96 -16.18 -3.06
C LEU A 68 6.86 -14.95 -3.07
N LYS A 69 7.69 -14.71 -4.10
CA LYS A 69 8.37 -13.42 -4.25
C LYS A 69 7.36 -12.28 -4.47
N ARG A 70 6.27 -12.53 -5.19
CA ARG A 70 5.21 -11.53 -5.44
C ARG A 70 4.20 -11.46 -4.29
N TYR A 71 3.83 -12.61 -3.75
CA TYR A 71 2.87 -12.79 -2.66
C TYR A 71 3.50 -13.54 -1.48
N PRO A 72 4.39 -12.90 -0.69
CA PRO A 72 5.18 -13.57 0.34
C PRO A 72 4.40 -14.32 1.40
N ASN A 73 3.18 -13.86 1.68
CA ASN A 73 2.37 -14.30 2.81
C ASN A 73 1.10 -15.05 2.40
N SER A 74 1.07 -15.62 1.18
CA SER A 74 -0.03 -16.50 0.77
C SER A 74 0.06 -17.83 1.52
N SER A 75 -0.77 -18.02 2.53
CA SER A 75 -0.77 -19.23 3.37
C SER A 75 -1.10 -20.48 2.56
N PHE A 76 -2.04 -20.40 1.63
CA PHE A 76 -2.39 -21.50 0.74
C PHE A 76 -1.18 -21.95 -0.08
N ALA A 77 -0.50 -21.01 -0.74
CA ALA A 77 0.67 -21.32 -1.56
C ALA A 77 1.84 -21.86 -0.72
N GLN A 78 2.06 -21.31 0.47
CA GLN A 78 3.08 -21.82 1.40
C GLN A 78 2.78 -23.26 1.85
N ILE A 79 1.53 -23.56 2.21
CA ILE A 79 1.12 -24.91 2.64
C ILE A 79 1.24 -25.89 1.48
N ALA A 80 0.76 -25.54 0.28
CA ALA A 80 0.91 -26.36 -0.91
C ALA A 80 2.39 -26.65 -1.19
N TYR A 81 3.23 -25.62 -1.19
CA TYR A 81 4.67 -25.75 -1.44
C TYR A 81 5.37 -26.68 -0.44
N ILE A 82 5.04 -26.56 0.86
CA ILE A 82 5.61 -27.44 1.89
C ILE A 82 5.07 -28.87 1.74
N ASN A 83 3.78 -29.05 1.41
CA ASN A 83 3.19 -30.38 1.20
C ASN A 83 3.92 -31.18 0.10
N HIS A 84 4.40 -30.52 -0.97
CA HIS A 84 5.14 -31.20 -2.03
C HIS A 84 6.43 -31.87 -1.54
N PHE A 85 7.18 -31.22 -0.64
CA PHE A 85 8.41 -31.80 -0.08
C PHE A 85 8.18 -32.73 1.10
N LEU A 86 6.99 -32.72 1.69
CA LEU A 86 6.62 -33.64 2.78
C LEU A 86 6.21 -35.03 2.30
N ASN A 87 5.88 -35.17 1.00
CA ASN A 87 5.54 -36.47 0.42
C ASN A 87 6.77 -37.37 0.26
N ASP A 88 7.96 -36.78 0.05
CA ASP A 88 9.22 -37.50 -0.15
C ASP A 88 10.14 -37.40 1.05
N GLN A 89 10.48 -38.55 1.65
CA GLN A 89 11.27 -38.61 2.89
C GLN A 89 12.69 -38.03 2.74
N THR A 90 13.23 -37.99 1.52
CA THR A 90 14.55 -37.44 1.22
C THR A 90 14.58 -35.90 1.30
N HIS A 91 13.44 -35.23 1.13
CA HIS A 91 13.33 -33.78 1.08
C HIS A 91 12.76 -33.15 2.37
N PHE A 92 12.67 -33.91 3.47
CA PHE A 92 12.25 -33.36 4.76
C PHE A 92 13.13 -32.20 5.24
N GLY A 93 14.43 -32.20 4.91
CA GLY A 93 15.32 -31.08 5.23
C GLY A 93 14.90 -29.78 4.54
N ASP A 94 14.51 -29.85 3.27
CA ASP A 94 14.00 -28.69 2.52
C ASP A 94 12.70 -28.17 3.14
N ALA A 95 11.79 -29.07 3.54
CA ALA A 95 10.53 -28.69 4.20
C ALA A 95 10.76 -27.96 5.54
N GLU A 96 11.73 -28.38 6.34
CA GLU A 96 12.08 -27.69 7.59
C GLU A 96 12.64 -26.28 7.37
N ASP A 97 13.43 -26.09 6.32
CA ASP A 97 13.97 -24.78 5.97
C ASP A 97 12.87 -23.84 5.44
N LEU A 98 11.90 -24.37 4.70
CA LEU A 98 10.70 -23.63 4.32
C LEU A 98 9.86 -23.23 5.54
N PHE A 99 9.67 -24.13 6.53
CA PHE A 99 9.02 -23.78 7.79
C PHE A 99 9.74 -22.64 8.52
N LYS A 100 11.08 -22.71 8.64
CA LYS A 100 11.87 -21.65 9.30
C LYS A 100 11.70 -20.30 8.61
N LYS A 101 11.61 -20.29 7.27
CA LYS A 101 11.44 -19.09 6.45
C LYS A 101 10.06 -18.45 6.63
N PHE A 102 8.98 -19.25 6.56
CA PHE A 102 7.62 -18.70 6.49
C PHE A 102 6.94 -18.50 7.85
N LEU A 103 7.23 -19.36 8.84
CA LEU A 103 6.41 -19.46 10.05
C LEU A 103 6.48 -18.21 10.93
N ARG A 104 7.67 -17.62 11.12
CA ARG A 104 7.84 -16.45 12.02
C ARG A 104 7.12 -15.19 11.53
N MET A 105 6.99 -15.06 10.21
CA MET A 105 6.37 -13.88 9.60
C MET A 105 4.89 -14.06 9.30
N SER A 106 4.42 -15.31 9.21
CA SER A 106 3.05 -15.63 8.82
C SER A 106 2.04 -15.37 9.95
N PRO A 107 0.99 -14.56 9.70
CA PRO A 107 -0.11 -14.37 10.64
C PRO A 107 -1.25 -15.39 10.43
N SER A 108 -1.15 -16.32 9.48
CA SER A 108 -2.21 -17.28 9.14
C SER A 108 -2.26 -18.44 10.12
N VAL A 109 -3.41 -18.69 10.74
CA VAL A 109 -3.60 -19.82 11.67
C VAL A 109 -3.42 -21.16 10.96
N ASP A 110 -3.78 -21.26 9.68
CA ASP A 110 -3.76 -22.52 8.93
C ASP A 110 -2.34 -23.05 8.74
N LEU A 111 -1.38 -22.16 8.48
CA LEU A 111 0.03 -22.54 8.39
C LEU A 111 0.55 -23.08 9.74
N TRP A 112 0.14 -22.47 10.85
CA TRP A 112 0.51 -22.93 12.18
C TRP A 112 -0.15 -24.27 12.54
N LYS A 113 -1.42 -24.48 12.17
CA LYS A 113 -2.10 -25.78 12.29
C LYS A 113 -1.38 -26.87 11.50
N PHE A 114 -0.96 -26.54 10.28
CA PHE A 114 -0.20 -27.44 9.43
C PHE A 114 1.17 -27.79 10.04
N PHE A 115 1.89 -26.80 10.55
CA PHE A 115 3.15 -27.00 11.28
C PHE A 115 2.96 -27.90 12.52
N LEU A 116 1.92 -27.68 13.33
CA LEU A 116 1.64 -28.51 14.50
C LEU A 116 1.30 -29.95 14.10
N THR A 117 0.58 -30.14 13.00
CA THR A 117 0.29 -31.46 12.44
C THR A 117 1.58 -32.17 11.99
N TYR A 118 2.48 -31.45 11.31
CA TYR A 118 3.80 -31.96 10.94
C TYR A 118 4.64 -32.38 12.15
N VAL A 119 4.77 -31.50 13.15
CA VAL A 119 5.54 -31.78 14.37
C VAL A 119 4.97 -33.02 15.07
N ARG A 120 3.65 -33.16 15.17
CA ARG A 120 3.01 -34.35 15.77
C ARG A 120 3.31 -35.63 14.99
N ARG A 121 3.39 -35.58 13.66
CA ARG A 121 3.72 -36.76 12.83
C ARG A 121 5.18 -37.18 13.01
N VAL A 122 6.11 -36.25 12.90
CA VAL A 122 7.57 -36.52 12.99
C VAL A 122 7.98 -36.88 14.41
N THR A 123 7.36 -36.23 15.41
CA THR A 123 7.79 -36.27 16.80
C THR A 123 6.94 -37.26 17.61
N SER A 124 6.89 -38.51 17.16
CA SER A 124 6.07 -39.55 17.79
C SER A 124 6.86 -40.31 18.87
N GLY A 125 6.89 -39.80 20.10
CA GLY A 125 7.51 -40.49 21.24
C GLY A 125 7.36 -39.78 22.60
N PRO A 126 7.40 -40.52 23.73
CA PRO A 126 7.17 -39.95 25.07
C PRO A 126 8.22 -38.93 25.50
N SER A 127 9.50 -39.07 25.10
CA SER A 127 10.56 -38.10 25.43
C SER A 127 10.41 -36.77 24.67
N MET A 128 9.66 -36.76 23.58
CA MET A 128 9.50 -35.59 22.72
C MET A 128 8.18 -34.85 22.94
N ARG A 129 7.41 -35.27 23.93
CA ARG A 129 6.17 -34.62 24.36
C ARG A 129 6.40 -33.18 24.83
N ASP A 130 7.54 -32.93 25.48
CA ASP A 130 7.95 -31.58 25.85
C ASP A 130 8.25 -30.70 24.64
N THR A 131 8.79 -31.27 23.56
CA THR A 131 8.98 -30.56 22.29
C THR A 131 7.63 -30.18 21.69
N ILE A 132 6.66 -31.10 21.65
CA ILE A 132 5.30 -30.81 21.18
C ILE A 132 4.65 -29.70 22.03
N ARG A 133 4.78 -29.77 23.36
CA ARG A 133 4.29 -28.73 24.28
C ARG A 133 4.91 -27.37 23.97
N LYS A 134 6.23 -27.30 23.81
CA LYS A 134 6.95 -26.07 23.43
C LYS A 134 6.49 -25.55 22.07
N SER A 135 6.21 -26.43 21.10
CA SER A 135 5.68 -26.05 19.79
C SER A 135 4.27 -25.44 19.88
N TYR A 136 3.38 -25.99 20.72
CA TYR A 136 2.07 -25.39 20.97
C TYR A 136 2.19 -24.01 21.64
N GLU A 137 2.99 -23.87 22.69
CA GLU A 137 3.22 -22.56 23.34
C GLU A 137 3.86 -21.55 22.38
N PHE A 138 4.77 -22.01 21.51
CA PHE A 138 5.38 -21.18 20.47
C PHE A 138 4.32 -20.68 19.49
N ALA A 139 3.47 -21.57 18.96
CA ALA A 139 2.36 -21.19 18.08
C ALA A 139 1.40 -20.21 18.76
N LEU A 140 0.99 -20.50 20.00
CA LEU A 140 0.07 -19.66 20.77
C LEU A 140 0.66 -18.30 21.15
N SER A 141 1.98 -18.13 21.16
CA SER A 141 2.61 -16.82 21.35
C SER A 141 2.45 -15.89 20.14
N HIS A 142 2.29 -16.46 18.94
CA HIS A 142 2.13 -15.71 17.69
C HIS A 142 0.67 -15.60 17.24
N ILE A 143 -0.10 -16.69 17.25
CA ILE A 143 -1.48 -16.73 16.73
C ILE A 143 -2.56 -16.88 17.79
N GLY A 144 -2.20 -17.05 19.07
CA GLY A 144 -3.16 -17.43 20.12
C GLY A 144 -4.24 -16.40 20.42
N GLN A 145 -4.03 -15.13 20.04
CA GLN A 145 -5.01 -14.04 20.22
C GLN A 145 -6.04 -13.96 19.09
N ASP A 146 -5.89 -14.79 18.05
CA ASP A 146 -6.76 -14.74 16.89
C ASP A 146 -8.07 -15.50 17.11
N ARG A 147 -9.17 -15.00 16.51
CA ARG A 147 -10.48 -15.65 16.56
C ARG A 147 -10.46 -17.08 16.05
N ASP A 148 -9.75 -17.32 14.95
CA ASP A 148 -9.75 -18.61 14.24
C ASP A 148 -8.74 -19.61 14.84
N SER A 149 -8.00 -19.21 15.88
CA SER A 149 -7.09 -20.07 16.65
C SER A 149 -7.79 -21.04 17.61
N ALA A 150 -9.12 -20.98 17.67
CA ALA A 150 -10.00 -21.82 18.50
C ALA A 150 -9.66 -23.32 18.48
N ASP A 151 -9.37 -23.88 17.30
CA ASP A 151 -9.03 -25.30 17.17
C ASP A 151 -7.64 -25.61 17.72
N VAL A 152 -6.68 -24.69 17.59
CA VAL A 152 -5.33 -24.86 18.15
C VAL A 152 -5.38 -24.94 19.68
N TRP A 153 -6.22 -24.12 20.29
CA TRP A 153 -6.49 -24.18 21.74
C TRP A 153 -7.15 -25.49 22.16
N ALA A 154 -8.16 -25.93 21.41
CA ALA A 154 -8.84 -27.20 21.68
C ALA A 154 -7.89 -28.40 21.58
N ASP A 155 -7.08 -28.45 20.51
CA ASP A 155 -6.06 -29.48 20.30
C ASP A 155 -5.00 -29.47 21.41
N TYR A 156 -4.59 -28.29 21.88
CA TYR A 156 -3.62 -28.19 22.97
C TYR A 156 -4.20 -28.68 24.30
N ILE A 157 -5.47 -28.36 24.58
CA ILE A 157 -6.20 -28.85 25.75
C ILE A 157 -6.34 -30.38 25.68
N GLU A 158 -6.75 -30.92 24.54
CA GLU A 158 -6.86 -32.37 24.33
C GLU A 158 -5.50 -33.05 24.44
N PHE A 159 -4.45 -32.44 23.90
CA PHE A 159 -3.08 -32.91 24.08
C PHE A 159 -2.74 -33.01 25.56
N ILE A 160 -2.95 -31.96 26.37
CA ILE A 160 -2.69 -32.02 27.81
C ILE A 160 -3.54 -33.10 28.50
N LYS A 161 -4.84 -33.21 28.18
CA LYS A 161 -5.77 -34.20 28.74
C LYS A 161 -5.33 -35.65 28.46
N THR A 162 -4.82 -35.94 27.27
CA THR A 162 -4.36 -37.29 26.86
C THR A 162 -2.96 -37.63 27.37
N GLY A 163 -2.29 -36.71 28.07
CA GLY A 163 -0.96 -36.96 28.61
C GLY A 163 -0.94 -38.06 29.68
N PRO A 164 0.04 -38.99 29.62
CA PRO A 164 0.20 -40.01 30.65
C PRO A 164 0.58 -39.31 31.96
N ALA A 165 -0.13 -39.65 33.03
CA ALA A 165 0.22 -39.27 34.39
C ALA A 165 0.30 -40.56 35.18
N THR A 166 1.51 -40.94 35.58
CA THR A 166 1.77 -42.20 36.30
C THR A 166 1.90 -41.98 37.79
N THR A 167 2.28 -40.76 38.19
CA THR A 167 2.41 -40.37 39.59
C THR A 167 1.36 -39.33 39.98
N THR A 168 0.97 -39.31 41.25
CA THR A 168 0.05 -38.31 41.81
C THR A 168 0.57 -36.86 41.65
N TRP A 169 1.89 -36.68 41.64
CA TRP A 169 2.52 -35.39 41.37
C TRP A 169 2.36 -34.95 39.90
N GLU A 170 2.53 -35.87 38.95
CA GLU A 170 2.28 -35.60 37.52
C GLU A 170 0.81 -35.28 37.24
N GLU A 171 -0.11 -35.95 37.94
CA GLU A 171 -1.54 -35.64 37.87
C GLU A 171 -1.82 -34.20 38.33
N GLN A 172 -1.24 -33.78 39.47
CA GLN A 172 -1.38 -32.41 39.95
C GLN A 172 -0.80 -31.39 38.96
N GLN A 173 0.40 -31.64 38.43
CA GLN A 173 1.03 -30.76 37.44
C GLN A 173 0.19 -30.65 36.16
N LYS A 174 -0.43 -31.76 35.72
CA LYS A 174 -1.36 -31.79 34.60
C LYS A 174 -2.61 -30.96 34.88
N MET A 175 -3.20 -31.07 36.06
CA MET A 175 -4.37 -30.27 36.45
C MET A 175 -4.04 -28.77 36.48
N ASP A 176 -2.90 -28.39 37.04
CA ASP A 176 -2.47 -26.99 37.11
C ASP A 176 -2.14 -26.42 35.72
N ALA A 177 -1.51 -27.22 34.85
CA ALA A 177 -1.30 -26.85 33.45
C ALA A 177 -2.61 -26.67 32.69
N LEU A 178 -3.57 -27.59 32.87
CA LEU A 178 -4.88 -27.52 32.23
C LEU A 178 -5.65 -26.26 32.68
N ARG A 179 -5.67 -25.98 33.98
CA ARG A 179 -6.27 -24.78 34.55
C ARG A 179 -5.66 -23.51 33.94
N LYS A 180 -4.33 -23.43 33.86
CA LYS A 180 -3.63 -22.29 33.26
C LYS A 180 -4.01 -22.07 31.80
N VAL A 181 -4.14 -23.13 31.01
CA VAL A 181 -4.52 -23.05 29.59
C VAL A 181 -5.97 -22.60 29.42
N TYR A 182 -6.92 -23.16 30.18
CA TYR A 182 -8.31 -22.72 30.16
C TYR A 182 -8.46 -21.26 30.58
N GLN A 183 -7.84 -20.85 31.68
CA GLN A 183 -7.90 -19.47 32.17
C GLN A 183 -7.37 -18.48 31.14
N ARG A 184 -6.33 -18.84 30.37
CA ARG A 184 -5.81 -18.00 29.27
C ARG A 184 -6.75 -17.97 28.08
N ALA A 185 -7.29 -19.12 27.65
CA ALA A 185 -8.11 -19.24 26.45
C ALA A 185 -9.47 -18.52 26.58
N ILE A 186 -10.10 -18.58 27.76
CA ILE A 186 -11.43 -18.01 28.02
C ILE A 186 -11.44 -16.47 27.97
N GLN A 187 -10.29 -15.83 28.20
CA GLN A 187 -10.14 -14.37 28.12
C GLN A 187 -10.00 -13.86 26.69
N ILE A 188 -9.87 -14.76 25.71
CA ILE A 188 -9.63 -14.42 24.31
C ILE A 188 -10.94 -14.56 23.52
N PRO A 189 -11.26 -13.62 22.59
CA PRO A 189 -12.41 -13.73 21.68
C PRO A 189 -12.27 -14.86 20.64
N LEU A 190 -12.29 -16.11 21.09
CA LEU A 190 -12.22 -17.32 20.25
C LEU A 190 -13.60 -17.71 19.72
N SER A 191 -13.67 -18.29 18.52
CA SER A 191 -14.95 -18.74 17.94
C SER A 191 -15.68 -19.79 18.81
N ASN A 192 -14.95 -20.59 19.59
CA ASN A 192 -15.46 -21.62 20.48
C ASN A 192 -15.40 -21.25 21.97
N VAL A 193 -15.30 -19.96 22.32
CA VAL A 193 -15.12 -19.50 23.71
C VAL A 193 -16.21 -20.01 24.66
N GLU A 194 -17.46 -20.11 24.19
CA GLU A 194 -18.58 -20.61 24.99
C GLU A 194 -18.41 -22.10 25.35
N ARG A 195 -17.97 -22.91 24.37
CA ARG A 195 -17.67 -24.33 24.57
C ARG A 195 -16.51 -24.50 25.55
N LEU A 196 -15.45 -23.71 25.39
CA LEU A 196 -14.29 -23.76 26.30
C LEU A 196 -14.65 -23.37 27.73
N TYR A 197 -15.55 -22.38 27.92
CA TYR A 197 -16.03 -22.00 29.24
C TYR A 197 -16.86 -23.11 29.90
N GLN A 198 -17.74 -23.78 29.14
CA GLN A 198 -18.50 -24.92 29.65
C GLN A 198 -17.59 -26.09 30.05
N GLU A 199 -16.61 -26.43 29.21
CA GLU A 199 -15.63 -27.47 29.55
C GLU A 199 -14.80 -27.12 30.79
N TYR A 200 -14.47 -25.85 30.99
CA TYR A 200 -13.77 -25.37 32.18
C TYR A 200 -14.64 -25.43 33.44
N GLU A 201 -15.93 -25.11 33.33
CA GLU A 201 -16.89 -25.26 34.41
C GLU A 201 -17.03 -26.74 34.82
N ASP A 202 -17.17 -27.65 33.87
CA ASP A 202 -17.22 -29.09 34.11
C ASP A 202 -15.92 -29.59 34.76
N PHE A 203 -14.78 -29.09 34.31
CA PHE A 203 -13.46 -29.42 34.85
C PHE A 203 -13.30 -28.98 36.31
N GLU A 204 -13.54 -27.71 36.64
CA GLU A 204 -13.38 -27.21 38.02
C GLU A 204 -14.41 -27.82 38.97
N ASN A 205 -15.65 -28.02 38.52
CA ASN A 205 -16.68 -28.72 39.30
C ASN A 205 -16.34 -30.20 39.54
N GLY A 206 -15.65 -30.84 38.58
CA GLY A 206 -15.14 -32.20 38.70
C GLY A 206 -14.00 -32.33 39.72
N LEU A 207 -13.19 -31.28 39.92
CA LEU A 207 -12.13 -31.25 40.93
C LEU A 207 -12.67 -30.92 42.32
N ASN A 208 -13.29 -29.73 42.48
CA ASN A 208 -13.83 -29.29 43.77
C ASN A 208 -14.86 -28.17 43.59
N LYS A 209 -16.12 -28.49 43.90
CA LYS A 209 -17.28 -27.59 43.77
C LYS A 209 -17.18 -26.30 44.60
N ILE A 210 -16.41 -26.28 45.69
CA ILE A 210 -16.29 -25.09 46.56
C ILE A 210 -15.32 -24.08 45.93
N THR A 211 -14.13 -24.54 45.52
CA THR A 211 -13.12 -23.68 44.89
C THR A 211 -13.53 -23.28 43.47
N ALA A 212 -14.26 -24.16 42.76
CA ALA A 212 -14.81 -23.88 41.44
C ALA A 212 -15.64 -22.59 41.42
N LYS A 213 -16.55 -22.40 42.40
CA LYS A 213 -17.38 -21.19 42.47
C LYS A 213 -16.56 -19.90 42.54
N LYS A 214 -15.44 -19.92 43.28
CA LYS A 214 -14.55 -18.76 43.39
C LYS A 214 -13.82 -18.50 42.07
N PHE A 215 -13.19 -19.52 41.51
CA PHE A 215 -12.46 -19.38 40.24
C PHE A 215 -13.35 -18.98 39.06
N LEU A 216 -14.58 -19.50 39.00
CA LEU A 216 -15.56 -19.10 37.99
C LEU A 216 -16.03 -17.66 38.20
N ALA A 217 -16.29 -17.24 39.44
CA ALA A 217 -16.69 -15.86 39.74
C ALA A 217 -15.60 -14.83 39.38
N ASP A 218 -14.33 -15.17 39.64
CA ASP A 218 -13.18 -14.30 39.33
C ASP A 218 -12.97 -14.15 37.81
N LEU A 219 -13.19 -15.21 37.02
CA LEU A 219 -12.95 -15.21 35.57
C LEU A 219 -14.17 -14.77 34.73
N ASN A 220 -15.38 -14.83 35.30
CA ASN A 220 -16.62 -14.52 34.59
C ASN A 220 -16.65 -13.11 33.95
N PRO A 221 -16.17 -12.01 34.59
CA PRO A 221 -16.12 -10.70 33.94
C PRO A 221 -15.32 -10.70 32.64
N SER A 222 -14.12 -11.29 32.65
CA SER A 222 -13.25 -11.38 31.48
C SER A 222 -13.86 -12.26 30.38
N TYR A 223 -14.53 -13.36 30.75
CA TYR A 223 -15.27 -14.19 29.80
C TYR A 223 -16.43 -13.43 29.12
N VAL A 224 -17.24 -12.72 29.91
CA VAL A 224 -18.37 -11.93 29.38
C VAL A 224 -17.87 -10.83 28.45
N GLN A 225 -16.75 -10.19 28.79
CA GLN A 225 -16.10 -9.22 27.92
C GLN A 225 -15.60 -9.86 26.62
N ALA A 226 -14.86 -10.97 26.69
CA ALA A 226 -14.36 -11.70 25.53
C ALA A 226 -15.51 -12.11 24.58
N LYS A 227 -16.64 -12.58 25.13
CA LYS A 227 -17.85 -12.91 24.37
C LYS A 227 -18.50 -11.68 23.71
N SER A 228 -18.59 -10.56 24.42
CA SER A 228 -19.11 -9.30 23.86
C SER A 228 -18.24 -8.81 22.70
N VAL A 229 -16.92 -8.80 22.89
CA VAL A 229 -15.94 -8.43 21.86
C VAL A 229 -16.00 -9.40 20.68
N LEU A 230 -16.17 -10.70 20.90
CA LEU A 230 -16.33 -11.69 19.82
C LEU A 230 -17.53 -11.38 18.92
N ARG A 231 -18.67 -10.94 19.50
CA ARG A 231 -19.86 -10.55 18.73
C ARG A 231 -19.61 -9.31 17.88
N GLN A 232 -18.94 -8.31 18.45
CA GLN A 232 -18.55 -7.09 17.73
C GLN A 232 -17.56 -7.41 16.62
N LEU A 233 -16.53 -8.21 16.92
CA LEU A 233 -15.51 -8.67 15.98
C LEU A 233 -16.15 -9.41 14.80
N THR A 234 -17.07 -10.36 15.08
CA THR A 234 -17.76 -11.11 14.02
C THR A 234 -18.58 -10.19 13.11
N THR A 235 -19.14 -9.10 13.65
CA THR A 235 -19.87 -8.09 12.87
C THR A 235 -18.94 -7.28 11.97
N HIS A 236 -17.76 -6.91 12.46
CA HIS A 236 -16.74 -6.24 11.64
C HIS A 236 -16.20 -7.16 10.55
N LEU A 237 -15.87 -8.41 10.89
CA LEU A 237 -15.28 -9.38 9.96
C LEU A 237 -16.26 -9.85 8.88
N SER A 238 -17.55 -10.01 9.20
CA SER A 238 -18.56 -10.40 8.21
C SER A 238 -18.68 -9.36 7.08
N GLY A 239 -18.48 -8.08 7.40
CA GLY A 239 -18.45 -7.00 6.43
C GLY A 239 -17.23 -7.01 5.49
N LEU A 240 -16.15 -7.72 5.83
CA LEU A 240 -14.91 -7.74 5.05
C LEU A 240 -14.89 -8.80 3.95
N GLY A 241 -15.85 -9.75 3.96
CA GLY A 241 -15.93 -10.81 2.95
C GLY A 241 -14.65 -11.64 2.87
N LEU A 242 -14.12 -12.06 4.03
CA LEU A 242 -12.90 -12.87 4.09
C LEU A 242 -13.14 -14.23 3.41
N PRO A 243 -12.25 -14.68 2.51
CA PRO A 243 -12.36 -15.97 1.85
C PRO A 243 -12.25 -17.07 2.89
N ARG A 244 -12.83 -18.24 2.59
CA ARG A 244 -12.69 -19.41 3.45
C ARG A 244 -11.24 -19.90 3.38
N SER A 245 -10.77 -20.54 4.45
CA SER A 245 -9.40 -21.06 4.58
C SER A 245 -8.97 -21.94 3.38
N ASP A 246 -9.93 -22.62 2.75
CA ASP A 246 -9.68 -23.56 1.65
C ASP A 246 -9.63 -22.91 0.24
N GLU A 247 -9.85 -21.61 0.12
CA GLU A 247 -9.96 -20.93 -1.17
C GLU A 247 -8.61 -20.29 -1.58
N PHE A 248 -8.14 -20.63 -2.79
CA PHE A 248 -6.98 -19.94 -3.39
C PHE A 248 -7.35 -18.48 -3.67
N PHE A 249 -6.89 -17.59 -2.81
CA PHE A 249 -7.09 -16.16 -2.97
C PHE A 249 -5.75 -15.43 -3.07
N LEU A 250 -5.58 -14.69 -4.16
CA LEU A 250 -4.51 -13.69 -4.30
C LEU A 250 -5.12 -12.30 -4.38
N PRO A 251 -4.57 -11.30 -3.66
CA PRO A 251 -4.98 -9.92 -3.81
C PRO A 251 -4.83 -9.47 -5.27
N THR A 252 -5.78 -8.64 -5.73
CA THR A 252 -5.74 -7.97 -7.03
C THR A 252 -5.50 -6.47 -6.84
N PRO A 253 -4.84 -5.80 -7.80
CA PRO A 253 -4.75 -4.34 -7.80
C PRO A 253 -6.14 -3.70 -7.78
N PRO A 254 -6.31 -2.56 -7.07
CA PRO A 254 -7.58 -1.85 -7.04
C PRO A 254 -7.94 -1.31 -8.42
N VAL A 255 -9.23 -1.39 -8.75
CA VAL A 255 -9.83 -0.68 -9.90
C VAL A 255 -10.39 0.68 -9.43
N PHE A 256 -10.41 0.91 -8.11
CA PHE A 256 -10.90 2.11 -7.43
C PHE A 256 -12.40 2.36 -7.62
N ASN A 257 -13.14 1.28 -7.84
CA ASN A 257 -14.60 1.29 -7.89
C ASN A 257 -15.20 1.56 -6.50
N GLU A 258 -16.51 1.84 -6.45
CA GLU A 258 -17.23 2.05 -5.18
C GLU A 258 -17.08 0.86 -4.22
N ALA A 259 -17.04 -0.37 -4.74
CA ALA A 259 -16.77 -1.57 -3.98
C ALA A 259 -15.40 -1.53 -3.26
N ASP A 260 -14.34 -1.07 -3.94
CA ASP A 260 -13.01 -0.93 -3.34
C ASP A 260 -13.00 0.14 -2.24
N ARG A 261 -13.67 1.27 -2.49
CA ARG A 261 -13.78 2.36 -1.50
C ARG A 261 -14.52 1.92 -0.26
N THR A 262 -15.62 1.17 -0.41
CA THR A 262 -16.37 0.62 0.73
C THR A 262 -15.56 -0.43 1.48
N LEU A 263 -14.82 -1.30 0.77
CA LEU A 263 -13.95 -2.30 1.38
C LEU A 263 -12.83 -1.64 2.21
N ILE A 264 -12.13 -0.64 1.66
CA ILE A 264 -11.14 0.17 2.37
C ILE A 264 -11.77 0.79 3.61
N GLY A 265 -12.95 1.42 3.47
CA GLY A 265 -13.65 2.05 4.59
C GLY A 265 -13.94 1.07 5.73
N ARG A 266 -14.40 -0.15 5.38
CA ARG A 266 -14.64 -1.22 6.37
C ARG A 266 -13.35 -1.67 7.07
N TRP A 267 -12.25 -1.86 6.33
CA TRP A 267 -10.95 -2.19 6.90
C TRP A 267 -10.44 -1.09 7.83
N LYS A 268 -10.49 0.18 7.42
CA LYS A 268 -10.08 1.33 8.25
C LYS A 268 -10.90 1.39 9.54
N ASN A 269 -12.21 1.14 9.47
CA ASN A 269 -13.08 1.12 10.63
C ASN A 269 -12.75 -0.04 11.58
N TYR A 270 -12.48 -1.22 11.04
CA TYR A 270 -12.06 -2.38 11.83
C TYR A 270 -10.72 -2.14 12.54
N LEU A 271 -9.70 -1.65 11.82
CA LEU A 271 -8.39 -1.34 12.41
C LEU A 271 -8.48 -0.28 13.51
N LYS A 272 -9.21 0.81 13.28
CA LYS A 272 -9.45 1.85 14.30
C LYS A 272 -10.24 1.33 15.50
N TRP A 273 -11.14 0.36 15.30
CA TRP A 273 -11.86 -0.27 16.41
C TRP A 273 -10.91 -1.13 17.25
N GLU A 274 -10.03 -1.91 16.63
CA GLU A 274 -9.04 -2.71 17.34
C GLU A 274 -8.04 -1.82 18.12
N GLU A 275 -7.64 -0.68 17.55
CA GLU A 275 -6.79 0.31 18.22
C GLU A 275 -7.41 0.92 19.48
N LYS A 276 -8.75 0.94 19.60
CA LYS A 276 -9.44 1.42 20.81
C LYS A 276 -9.35 0.45 21.99
N ASN A 277 -8.69 -0.69 21.81
CA ASN A 277 -8.58 -1.76 22.81
C ASN A 277 -9.95 -2.20 23.37
N PRO A 278 -10.82 -2.82 22.56
CA PRO A 278 -12.14 -3.28 23.02
C PRO A 278 -12.10 -4.29 24.17
N LEU A 279 -10.97 -4.99 24.32
CA LEU A 279 -10.73 -5.94 25.41
C LEU A 279 -10.25 -5.28 26.70
N GLU A 280 -10.06 -3.95 26.69
CA GLU A 280 -9.58 -3.17 27.84
C GLU A 280 -8.36 -3.82 28.51
N ILE A 281 -7.46 -4.40 27.69
CA ILE A 281 -6.25 -5.06 28.17
C ILE A 281 -5.46 -4.03 28.99
N GLU A 282 -5.17 -4.37 30.24
CA GLU A 282 -4.43 -3.50 31.15
C GLU A 282 -3.02 -3.18 30.62
N ASP A 283 -2.46 -2.04 31.01
CA ASP A 283 -1.11 -1.62 30.61
C ASP A 283 -0.01 -2.63 30.99
N LYS A 284 -0.24 -3.45 32.02
CA LYS A 284 0.67 -4.54 32.41
C LYS A 284 0.85 -5.58 31.31
N ASP A 285 -0.20 -5.80 30.52
CA ASP A 285 -0.25 -6.75 29.41
C ASP A 285 -0.15 -6.06 28.04
N LYS A 286 0.43 -4.85 28.00
CA LYS A 286 0.67 -4.09 26.77
C LYS A 286 1.36 -4.90 25.68
N ALA A 287 2.25 -5.83 26.05
CA ALA A 287 2.90 -6.73 25.10
C ALA A 287 1.88 -7.61 24.34
N GLN A 288 0.84 -8.09 25.03
CA GLN A 288 -0.22 -8.89 24.40
C GLN A 288 -1.06 -8.05 23.43
N LEU A 289 -1.38 -6.81 23.81
CA LEU A 289 -2.08 -5.85 22.95
C LEU A 289 -1.27 -5.54 21.68
N ILE A 290 0.04 -5.32 21.82
CA ILE A 290 0.95 -5.10 20.67
C ILE A 290 0.94 -6.32 19.75
N THR A 291 1.10 -7.54 20.28
CA THR A 291 1.06 -8.77 19.47
C THR A 291 -0.27 -8.93 18.74
N ARG A 292 -1.40 -8.65 19.41
CA ARG A 292 -2.73 -8.70 18.81
C ARG A 292 -2.85 -7.73 17.64
N LEU A 293 -2.50 -6.46 17.84
CA LEU A 293 -2.57 -5.44 16.80
C LEU A 293 -1.59 -5.71 15.66
N GLN A 294 -0.37 -6.18 15.95
CA GLN A 294 0.58 -6.63 14.92
C GLN A 294 -0.01 -7.74 14.05
N GLY A 295 -0.66 -8.74 14.66
CA GLY A 295 -1.33 -9.82 13.94
C GLY A 295 -2.44 -9.31 13.03
N VAL A 296 -3.28 -8.41 13.54
CA VAL A 296 -4.38 -7.80 12.79
C VAL A 296 -3.87 -6.95 11.62
N TYR A 297 -2.86 -6.10 11.85
CA TYR A 297 -2.24 -5.29 10.79
C TYR A 297 -1.58 -6.16 9.72
N ARG A 298 -0.86 -7.22 10.10
CA ARG A 298 -0.26 -8.16 9.14
C ARG A 298 -1.34 -8.82 8.28
N ARG A 299 -2.46 -9.25 8.85
CA ARG A 299 -3.60 -9.80 8.08
C ARG A 299 -4.21 -8.79 7.11
N ALA A 300 -4.45 -7.57 7.59
CA ALA A 300 -5.02 -6.50 6.77
C ALA A 300 -4.12 -6.19 5.57
N VAL A 301 -2.81 -6.11 5.81
CA VAL A 301 -1.79 -5.84 4.80
C VAL A 301 -1.65 -6.96 3.76
N ILE A 302 -1.83 -8.22 4.15
CA ILE A 302 -1.83 -9.35 3.21
C ILE A 302 -3.05 -9.26 2.28
N ARG A 303 -4.23 -9.00 2.84
CA ARG A 303 -5.47 -8.93 2.07
C ARG A 303 -5.51 -7.69 1.18
N MET A 304 -5.09 -6.55 1.72
CA MET A 304 -5.10 -5.24 1.07
C MET A 304 -3.70 -4.86 0.58
N ARG A 305 -2.97 -5.83 0.02
CA ARG A 305 -1.58 -5.71 -0.44
C ARG A 305 -1.35 -4.50 -1.34
N PHE A 306 -2.29 -4.23 -2.25
CA PHE A 306 -2.18 -3.15 -3.23
C PHE A 306 -2.77 -1.81 -2.78
N PHE A 307 -3.17 -1.69 -1.50
CA PHE A 307 -3.76 -0.48 -0.95
C PHE A 307 -2.76 0.24 -0.03
N PRO A 308 -2.12 1.33 -0.49
CA PRO A 308 -1.05 1.98 0.26
C PRO A 308 -1.52 2.57 1.61
N GLU A 309 -2.80 2.93 1.71
CA GLU A 309 -3.35 3.53 2.94
C GLU A 309 -3.29 2.58 4.14
N ILE A 310 -3.49 1.28 3.92
CA ILE A 310 -3.44 0.25 4.98
C ILE A 310 -2.00 0.02 5.44
N TRP A 311 -1.06 0.02 4.51
CA TRP A 311 0.38 -0.01 4.81
C TRP A 311 0.80 1.21 5.64
N PHE A 312 0.31 2.40 5.29
CA PHE A 312 0.61 3.62 6.04
C PHE A 312 0.02 3.58 7.46
N MET A 313 -1.20 3.06 7.63
CA MET A 313 -1.79 2.85 8.95
C MET A 313 -0.95 1.87 9.79
N ALA A 314 -0.51 0.75 9.20
CA ALA A 314 0.38 -0.19 9.88
C ALA A 314 1.70 0.46 10.31
N TYR A 315 2.34 1.21 9.41
CA TYR A 315 3.57 1.96 9.70
C TYR A 315 3.38 2.97 10.85
N THR A 316 2.37 3.82 10.75
CA THR A 316 2.11 4.86 11.76
C THR A 316 1.80 4.26 13.13
N TRP A 317 1.07 3.14 13.16
CA TRP A 317 0.81 2.42 14.40
C TRP A 317 2.07 1.78 14.97
N SER A 318 2.86 1.05 14.17
CA SER A 318 4.10 0.41 14.61
C SER A 318 5.14 1.41 15.12
N SER A 319 5.22 2.59 14.49
CA SER A 319 6.05 3.70 14.97
C SER A 319 5.57 4.23 16.32
N LYS A 320 4.25 4.44 16.50
CA LYS A 320 3.67 4.83 17.81
C LYS A 320 3.87 3.78 18.89
N ALA A 321 3.91 2.50 18.53
CA ALA A 321 4.18 1.39 19.44
C ALA A 321 5.67 1.28 19.85
N GLY A 322 6.56 2.07 19.26
CA GLY A 322 8.01 2.05 19.51
C GLY A 322 8.75 0.90 18.82
N LYS A 323 8.12 0.25 17.83
CA LYS A 323 8.68 -0.86 17.03
C LYS A 323 9.19 -0.35 15.69
N ASN A 324 10.20 0.51 15.73
CA ASN A 324 10.71 1.22 14.55
C ASN A 324 11.27 0.28 13.46
N ASP A 325 11.97 -0.79 13.84
CA ASP A 325 12.53 -1.76 12.88
C ASP A 325 11.43 -2.51 12.10
N GLU A 326 10.36 -2.90 12.80
CA GLU A 326 9.20 -3.51 12.16
C GLU A 326 8.44 -2.50 11.29
N ALA A 327 8.33 -1.25 11.74
CA ALA A 327 7.70 -0.19 10.97
C ALA A 327 8.44 0.06 9.65
N GLU A 328 9.78 0.09 9.68
CA GLU A 328 10.61 0.21 8.48
C GLU A 328 10.42 -1.00 7.55
N THR A 329 10.43 -2.21 8.09
CA THR A 329 10.20 -3.44 7.32
C THR A 329 8.82 -3.43 6.62
N MET A 330 7.78 -2.97 7.31
CA MET A 330 6.44 -2.82 6.74
C MET A 330 6.41 -1.78 5.61
N LEU A 331 7.16 -0.69 5.75
CA LEU A 331 7.18 0.37 4.77
C LEU A 331 7.93 -0.07 3.49
N VAL A 332 9.07 -0.76 3.64
CA VAL A 332 9.81 -1.37 2.52
C VAL A 332 8.94 -2.40 1.80
N ALA A 333 8.30 -3.31 2.54
CA ALA A 333 7.38 -4.26 1.94
C ALA A 333 6.22 -3.54 1.21
N GLY A 334 5.66 -2.48 1.78
CA GLY A 334 4.60 -1.67 1.16
C GLY A 334 5.01 -1.02 -0.15
N MET A 335 6.24 -0.51 -0.26
CA MET A 335 6.78 0.03 -1.51
C MET A 335 6.99 -1.07 -2.57
N GLU A 336 7.46 -2.26 -2.18
CA GLU A 336 7.59 -3.39 -3.10
C GLU A 336 6.24 -3.87 -3.64
N ALA A 337 5.15 -3.71 -2.87
CA ALA A 337 3.78 -3.91 -3.40
C ALA A 337 3.41 -2.85 -4.41
N ASN A 338 3.60 -1.60 -3.99
CA ASN A 338 2.99 -0.42 -4.58
C ASN A 338 4.10 0.56 -4.98
N PRO A 339 4.92 0.23 -5.99
CA PRO A 339 6.06 1.06 -6.37
C PRO A 339 5.62 2.44 -6.88
N GLY A 340 4.47 2.53 -7.55
CA GLY A 340 3.87 3.79 -8.01
C GLY A 340 3.18 4.63 -6.93
N SER A 341 3.15 4.19 -5.67
CA SER A 341 2.44 4.92 -4.62
C SER A 341 3.25 6.12 -4.10
N TYR A 342 2.74 7.32 -4.34
CA TYR A 342 3.25 8.57 -3.77
C TYR A 342 3.36 8.51 -2.25
N LEU A 343 2.32 8.01 -1.58
CA LEU A 343 2.27 7.96 -0.11
C LEU A 343 3.40 7.10 0.48
N MET A 344 3.66 5.93 -0.12
CA MET A 344 4.68 5.01 0.39
C MET A 344 6.09 5.57 0.17
N ASN A 345 6.37 6.04 -1.05
CA ASN A 345 7.69 6.60 -1.39
C ASN A 345 8.02 7.84 -0.55
N PHE A 346 7.06 8.75 -0.38
CA PHE A 346 7.26 9.94 0.45
C PHE A 346 7.44 9.59 1.93
N ALA A 347 6.62 8.69 2.48
CA ALA A 347 6.77 8.26 3.87
C ALA A 347 8.13 7.59 4.13
N TYR A 348 8.64 6.79 3.18
CA TYR A 348 9.94 6.14 3.33
C TYR A 348 11.10 7.12 3.18
N ALA A 349 11.00 8.06 2.23
CA ALA A 349 11.98 9.13 2.11
C ALA A 349 12.04 10.00 3.39
N GLU A 350 10.88 10.32 3.99
CA GLU A 350 10.79 11.03 5.27
C GLU A 350 11.42 10.23 6.42
N LEU A 351 11.18 8.92 6.48
CA LEU A 351 11.82 8.04 7.46
C LEU A 351 13.34 8.06 7.31
N LYS A 352 13.88 7.92 6.09
CA LYS A 352 15.32 7.95 5.83
C LYS A 352 15.95 9.32 6.09
N GLU A 353 15.23 10.39 5.78
CA GLU A 353 15.63 11.74 6.15
C GLU A 353 15.69 11.91 7.67
N SER A 354 14.71 11.37 8.42
CA SER A 354 14.73 11.41 9.89
C SER A 354 15.90 10.62 10.51
N GLN A 355 16.32 9.53 9.84
CA GLN A 355 17.51 8.74 10.18
C GLN A 355 18.83 9.42 9.75
N LYS A 356 18.76 10.59 9.08
CA LYS A 356 19.90 11.33 8.47
C LYS A 356 20.61 10.61 7.33
N ASP A 357 19.96 9.61 6.73
CA ASP A 357 20.46 8.94 5.54
C ASP A 357 19.94 9.64 4.28
N HIS A 358 20.58 10.75 3.94
CA HIS A 358 20.18 11.58 2.79
C HIS A 358 20.47 10.90 1.44
N ASN A 359 21.45 9.99 1.38
CA ASN A 359 21.78 9.27 0.15
C ASN A 359 20.69 8.26 -0.18
N ALA A 360 20.25 7.45 0.78
CA ALA A 360 19.14 6.53 0.58
C ALA A 360 17.85 7.28 0.19
N ALA A 361 17.54 8.40 0.86
CA ALA A 361 16.41 9.26 0.50
C ALA A 361 16.47 9.75 -0.96
N ARG A 362 17.66 10.11 -1.46
CA ARG A 362 17.87 10.50 -2.85
C ARG A 362 17.59 9.35 -3.82
N GLU A 363 18.13 8.16 -3.54
CA GLU A 363 17.93 6.98 -4.37
C GLU A 363 16.45 6.59 -4.48
N ILE A 364 15.69 6.73 -3.39
CA ILE A 364 14.23 6.50 -3.37
C ILE A 364 13.53 7.47 -4.33
N PHE A 365 13.80 8.78 -4.25
CA PHE A 365 13.20 9.74 -5.19
C PHE A 365 13.62 9.49 -6.65
N GLU A 366 14.88 9.15 -6.90
CA GLU A 366 15.38 8.89 -8.26
C GLU A 366 14.77 7.63 -8.86
N SER A 367 14.69 6.54 -8.09
CA SER A 367 14.02 5.29 -8.51
C SER A 367 12.52 5.49 -8.73
N PHE A 368 11.85 6.25 -7.86
CA PHE A 368 10.43 6.58 -8.02
C PHE A 368 10.19 7.43 -9.28
N LEU A 369 11.00 8.45 -9.53
CA LEU A 369 10.91 9.26 -10.75
C LEU A 369 11.20 8.47 -12.03
N ALA A 370 12.10 7.48 -11.97
CA ALA A 370 12.37 6.59 -13.09
C ALA A 370 11.16 5.69 -13.42
N LEU A 371 10.48 5.18 -12.40
CA LEU A 371 9.24 4.41 -12.56
C LEU A 371 8.13 5.27 -13.17
N LEU A 372 7.87 6.45 -12.59
CA LEU A 372 6.84 7.36 -13.09
C LEU A 372 7.14 7.83 -14.53
N ARG A 373 8.41 8.04 -14.88
CA ARG A 373 8.80 8.36 -16.27
C ARG A 373 8.36 7.26 -17.23
N LYS A 374 8.59 6.00 -16.89
CA LYS A 374 8.19 4.86 -17.71
C LYS A 374 6.66 4.80 -17.87
N GLU A 375 5.91 5.05 -16.79
CA GLU A 375 4.45 5.12 -16.84
C GLU A 375 3.95 6.28 -17.71
N MET A 376 4.61 7.43 -17.68
CA MET A 376 4.30 8.57 -18.55
C MET A 376 4.56 8.25 -20.04
N GLU A 377 5.67 7.59 -20.36
CA GLU A 377 5.99 7.15 -21.73
C GLU A 377 4.98 6.12 -22.26
N GLU A 378 4.51 5.21 -21.42
CA GLU A 378 3.45 4.25 -21.76
C GLU A 378 2.10 4.95 -21.98
N SER A 379 1.80 5.96 -21.16
CA SER A 379 0.58 6.77 -21.29
C SER A 379 0.56 7.57 -22.59
N GLU A 380 1.67 8.22 -22.95
CA GLU A 380 1.79 9.01 -24.18
C GLU A 380 1.64 8.14 -25.44
N LYS A 381 2.19 6.92 -25.42
CA LYS A 381 2.01 5.94 -26.49
C LYS A 381 0.56 5.47 -26.64
N SER A 382 -0.20 5.44 -25.53
CA SER A 382 -1.61 5.07 -25.57
C SER A 382 -2.52 6.20 -26.08
N GLU A 383 -2.14 7.46 -25.88
CA GLU A 383 -2.90 8.62 -26.35
C GLU A 383 -2.59 8.99 -27.81
N THR A 384 -1.46 8.56 -28.37
CA THR A 384 -1.15 8.74 -29.80
C THR A 384 -1.96 7.76 -30.65
N PRO A 385 -2.97 8.20 -31.43
CA PRO A 385 -3.74 7.29 -32.26
C PRO A 385 -2.84 6.80 -33.40
N GLN A 386 -2.71 5.48 -33.56
CA GLN A 386 -2.32 4.93 -34.86
C GLN A 386 -3.35 5.38 -35.92
N PRO A 387 -2.95 5.73 -37.16
CA PRO A 387 -3.88 6.16 -38.19
C PRO A 387 -4.76 4.99 -38.62
N ALA A 388 -5.93 4.87 -37.99
CA ALA A 388 -6.98 3.96 -38.41
C ALA A 388 -7.75 4.58 -39.59
N SER A 389 -7.82 3.81 -40.66
CA SER A 389 -8.41 4.11 -41.95
C SER A 389 -9.85 4.65 -41.90
N ALA A 390 -10.13 5.52 -42.89
CA ALA A 390 -11.43 6.10 -43.20
C ALA A 390 -12.54 5.07 -43.47
N ASN A 391 -13.70 5.29 -42.82
CA ASN A 391 -15.09 5.07 -43.28
C ASN A 391 -15.98 5.29 -42.05
N GLY A 392 -17.06 6.07 -42.03
CA GLY A 392 -17.90 6.64 -43.07
C GLY A 392 -19.35 6.57 -42.56
N ASN A 393 -20.03 7.72 -42.58
CA ASN A 393 -21.46 7.99 -42.38
C ASN A 393 -22.08 8.04 -40.97
N GLY A 394 -22.78 9.16 -40.74
CA GLY A 394 -23.60 9.44 -39.57
C GLY A 394 -25.10 9.46 -39.86
N ASN A 395 -25.87 9.85 -38.85
CA ASN A 395 -27.10 10.65 -38.96
C ASN A 395 -27.52 11.10 -37.55
N GLY A 396 -27.93 12.36 -37.41
CA GLY A 396 -28.33 12.96 -36.13
C GLY A 396 -29.81 12.77 -35.78
N ASP A 397 -30.17 13.14 -34.55
CA ASP A 397 -31.42 13.85 -34.24
C ASP A 397 -31.34 14.54 -32.86
N SER A 398 -32.05 15.66 -32.75
CA SER A 398 -32.07 16.62 -31.64
C SER A 398 -33.21 16.34 -30.66
N GLY A 399 -33.04 16.67 -29.37
CA GLY A 399 -34.13 16.62 -28.38
C GLY A 399 -33.80 17.32 -27.06
N SER A 400 -34.45 18.47 -26.84
CA SER A 400 -34.30 19.42 -25.72
C SER A 400 -35.06 19.00 -24.45
N LYS A 401 -34.54 19.33 -23.25
CA LYS A 401 -35.14 20.26 -22.24
C LYS A 401 -34.69 20.03 -20.79
N ASP A 402 -34.23 21.13 -20.18
CA ASP A 402 -34.38 21.60 -18.79
C ASP A 402 -34.42 20.61 -17.60
N SER A 403 -33.46 20.78 -16.68
CA SER A 403 -33.80 20.99 -15.27
C SER A 403 -32.66 21.66 -14.50
N SER A 404 -32.86 22.93 -14.18
CA SER A 404 -32.12 23.69 -13.19
C SER A 404 -32.36 23.16 -11.76
N PHE A 405 -31.32 22.65 -11.09
CA PHE A 405 -31.25 22.67 -9.62
C PHE A 405 -29.79 22.65 -9.13
N ILE A 406 -29.47 23.73 -8.41
CA ILE A 406 -28.26 24.10 -7.68
C ILE A 406 -27.41 22.92 -7.16
N SER A 407 -26.13 22.89 -7.54
CA SER A 407 -25.05 22.46 -6.67
C SER A 407 -23.80 23.32 -6.92
N LEU A 408 -23.30 23.95 -5.85
CA LEU A 408 -21.98 24.55 -5.80
C LEU A 408 -20.95 23.41 -5.84
N GLN A 409 -20.61 23.00 -7.05
CA GLN A 409 -19.34 22.37 -7.37
C GLN A 409 -18.75 23.24 -8.47
N GLU A 410 -17.66 23.94 -8.16
CA GLU A 410 -16.73 24.37 -9.21
C GLU A 410 -16.44 23.13 -10.05
N GLU A 411 -16.96 23.13 -11.28
CA GLU A 411 -16.65 22.10 -12.27
C GLU A 411 -15.14 22.17 -12.52
N ALA A 412 -14.40 21.33 -11.80
CA ALA A 412 -13.09 20.91 -12.23
C ALA A 412 -13.27 20.31 -13.62
N LYS A 413 -12.89 21.07 -14.66
CA LYS A 413 -12.72 20.56 -16.02
C LYS A 413 -12.08 19.17 -15.92
N PRO A 414 -12.58 18.13 -16.61
CA PRO A 414 -11.88 16.86 -16.68
C PRO A 414 -10.59 17.13 -17.43
N THR A 415 -9.55 17.47 -16.66
CA THR A 415 -8.17 17.46 -17.09
C THR A 415 -7.98 16.07 -17.68
N SER A 416 -7.52 15.97 -18.93
CA SER A 416 -7.29 14.66 -19.57
C SER A 416 -6.53 13.77 -18.59
N ALA A 417 -6.83 12.47 -18.55
CA ALA A 417 -6.19 11.56 -17.60
C ALA A 417 -4.65 11.69 -17.61
N PHE A 418 -4.07 12.00 -18.77
CA PHE A 418 -2.68 12.35 -18.94
C PHE A 418 -2.24 13.64 -18.24
N ALA A 419 -2.99 14.73 -18.34
CA ALA A 419 -2.65 15.97 -17.65
C ALA A 419 -2.76 15.84 -16.12
N GLN A 420 -3.64 14.97 -15.61
CA GLN A 420 -3.65 14.59 -14.19
C GLN A 420 -2.37 13.83 -13.81
N ARG A 421 -1.93 12.87 -14.64
CA ARG A 421 -0.65 12.16 -14.44
C ARG A 421 0.56 13.09 -14.52
N GLN A 422 0.54 14.11 -15.39
CA GLN A 422 1.58 15.14 -15.43
C GLN A 422 1.67 15.93 -14.12
N LYS A 423 0.53 16.33 -13.54
CA LYS A 423 0.49 17.00 -12.23
C LYS A 423 1.06 16.12 -11.12
N GLU A 424 0.69 14.85 -11.11
CA GLU A 424 1.20 13.85 -10.17
C GLU A 424 2.72 13.64 -10.36
N TYR A 425 3.20 13.61 -11.61
CA TYR A 425 4.63 13.57 -11.92
C TYR A 425 5.38 14.80 -11.41
N GLY A 426 4.81 15.99 -11.61
CA GLY A 426 5.33 17.25 -11.08
C GLY A 426 5.43 17.25 -9.56
N LEU A 427 4.43 16.68 -8.87
CA LEU A 427 4.42 16.56 -7.41
C LEU A 427 5.63 15.79 -6.88
N ALA A 428 6.04 14.70 -7.55
CA ALA A 428 7.23 13.94 -7.16
C ALA A 428 8.50 14.81 -7.24
N TYR A 429 8.65 15.62 -8.30
CA TYR A 429 9.74 16.58 -8.42
C TYR A 429 9.69 17.68 -7.35
N ILE A 430 8.51 18.23 -7.04
CA ILE A 430 8.35 19.25 -6.00
C ILE A 430 8.78 18.70 -4.64
N MET A 431 8.36 17.48 -4.30
CA MET A 431 8.76 16.85 -3.05
C MET A 431 10.25 16.55 -3.01
N TYR A 432 10.85 16.10 -4.12
CA TYR A 432 12.28 15.88 -4.20
C TYR A 432 13.09 17.18 -4.07
N MET A 433 12.65 18.28 -4.69
CA MET A 433 13.26 19.60 -4.51
C MET A 433 13.19 20.06 -3.05
N ARG A 434 12.01 19.93 -2.41
CA ARG A 434 11.82 20.29 -0.99
C ARG A 434 12.75 19.50 -0.08
N PHE A 435 12.88 18.18 -0.32
CA PHE A 435 13.83 17.32 0.39
C PHE A 435 15.27 17.83 0.20
N ALA A 436 15.71 18.03 -1.05
CA ALA A 436 17.08 18.47 -1.35
C ALA A 436 17.40 19.84 -0.74
N GLN A 437 16.44 20.77 -0.77
CA GLN A 437 16.57 22.08 -0.14
C GLN A 437 16.74 21.98 1.38
N ARG A 438 15.93 21.14 2.04
CA ARG A 438 15.89 21.02 3.50
C ARG A 438 17.08 20.25 4.07
N SER A 439 17.55 19.22 3.37
CA SER A 439 18.63 18.34 3.83
C SER A 439 20.02 18.78 3.38
N GLU A 440 20.15 19.26 2.14
CA GLU A 440 21.44 19.50 1.47
C GLU A 440 21.64 20.96 1.01
N GLY A 441 20.61 21.78 1.14
CA GLY A 441 20.63 23.22 0.83
C GLY A 441 20.37 23.57 -0.64
N VAL A 442 20.52 24.87 -0.93
CA VAL A 442 20.10 25.50 -2.20
C VAL A 442 20.76 24.86 -3.43
N LYS A 443 22.05 24.51 -3.35
CA LYS A 443 22.78 23.94 -4.49
C LYS A 443 22.20 22.60 -4.95
N ALA A 444 21.81 21.75 -4.01
CA ALA A 444 21.21 20.45 -4.30
C ALA A 444 19.81 20.62 -4.91
N SER A 445 18.98 21.50 -4.33
CA SER A 445 17.65 21.84 -4.87
C SER A 445 17.73 22.36 -6.32
N ARG A 446 18.66 23.27 -6.61
CA ARG A 446 18.91 23.77 -7.97
C ARG A 446 19.34 22.67 -8.94
N ALA A 447 20.12 21.68 -8.47
CA ALA A 447 20.51 20.53 -9.29
C ALA A 447 19.31 19.65 -9.64
N VAL A 448 18.39 19.43 -8.69
CA VAL A 448 17.12 18.71 -8.94
C VAL A 448 16.24 19.48 -9.93
N PHE A 449 16.07 20.78 -9.75
CA PHE A 449 15.33 21.62 -10.70
C PHE A 449 15.96 21.59 -12.11
N GLY A 450 17.29 21.58 -12.19
CA GLY A 450 18.01 21.42 -13.45
C GLY A 450 17.77 20.06 -14.14
N LYS A 451 17.49 18.99 -13.37
CA LYS A 451 17.01 17.72 -13.92
C LYS A 451 15.56 17.86 -14.42
N ALA A 452 14.66 18.40 -13.61
CA ALA A 452 13.24 18.57 -13.96
C ALA A 452 13.04 19.41 -15.24
N ARG A 453 13.82 20.49 -15.41
CA ARG A 453 13.74 21.36 -16.60
C ARG A 453 14.05 20.68 -17.94
N ARG A 454 14.89 19.64 -17.90
CA ARG A 454 15.29 18.86 -19.08
C ARG A 454 14.27 17.79 -19.44
N ASP A 455 13.29 17.58 -18.56
CA ASP A 455 12.23 16.63 -18.77
C ASP A 455 11.08 17.25 -19.56
N ASN A 456 10.41 16.42 -20.35
CA ASN A 456 9.35 16.85 -21.27
C ASN A 456 7.99 16.90 -20.58
N TRP A 457 7.73 16.01 -19.63
CA TRP A 457 6.42 15.85 -18.98
C TRP A 457 6.25 16.67 -17.70
N VAL A 458 7.23 17.51 -17.36
CA VAL A 458 7.18 18.33 -16.13
C VAL A 458 6.18 19.47 -16.29
N PRO A 459 5.18 19.60 -15.40
CA PRO A 459 4.18 20.65 -15.50
C PRO A 459 4.67 21.95 -14.87
N TRP A 460 3.93 23.04 -15.07
CA TRP A 460 4.34 24.38 -14.68
C TRP A 460 4.43 24.58 -13.16
N GLU A 461 3.72 23.79 -12.36
CA GLU A 461 3.71 23.83 -10.89
C GLU A 461 5.12 23.61 -10.31
N VAL A 462 5.97 22.86 -11.03
CA VAL A 462 7.37 22.65 -10.65
C VAL A 462 8.18 23.94 -10.76
N TYR A 463 7.91 24.76 -11.77
CA TYR A 463 8.56 26.06 -11.94
C TYR A 463 8.11 27.06 -10.88
N GLU A 464 6.80 27.10 -10.58
CA GLU A 464 6.27 27.91 -9.48
C GLU A 464 6.91 27.52 -8.16
N ALA A 465 6.90 26.22 -7.83
CA ALA A 465 7.48 25.72 -6.59
C ALA A 465 8.98 26.06 -6.48
N ALA A 466 9.75 25.89 -7.55
CA ALA A 466 11.18 26.24 -7.57
C ALA A 466 11.40 27.75 -7.36
N ALA A 467 10.60 28.61 -8.01
CA ALA A 467 10.71 30.06 -7.84
C ALA A 467 10.36 30.50 -6.42
N LEU A 468 9.29 29.96 -5.84
CA LEU A 468 8.90 30.26 -4.46
C LEU A 468 9.92 29.74 -3.44
N MET A 469 10.55 28.60 -3.70
CA MET A 469 11.65 28.10 -2.87
C MET A 469 12.87 29.03 -2.90
N GLU A 470 13.25 29.53 -4.08
CA GLU A 470 14.36 30.52 -4.19
C GLU A 470 14.03 31.84 -3.48
N TYR A 471 12.77 32.28 -3.57
CA TYR A 471 12.33 33.48 -2.88
C TYR A 471 12.31 33.30 -1.36
N HIS A 472 11.64 32.27 -0.84
CA HIS A 472 11.46 32.10 0.60
C HIS A 472 12.66 31.50 1.33
N CYS A 473 13.47 30.66 0.67
CA CYS A 473 14.61 30.01 1.32
C CYS A 473 15.94 30.76 1.10
N SER A 474 16.11 31.48 -0.01
CA SER A 474 17.34 32.23 -0.31
C SER A 474 17.17 33.75 -0.40
N SER A 475 15.94 34.28 -0.29
CA SER A 475 15.65 35.72 -0.41
C SER A 475 16.07 36.32 -1.76
N GLU A 476 16.16 35.49 -2.80
CA GLU A 476 16.65 35.87 -4.14
C GLU A 476 15.47 36.15 -5.09
N SER A 477 14.85 37.32 -4.95
CA SER A 477 13.68 37.72 -5.78
C SER A 477 13.98 37.80 -7.28
N VAL A 478 15.20 38.20 -7.64
CA VAL A 478 15.66 38.28 -9.03
C VAL A 478 15.78 36.88 -9.65
N VAL A 479 16.29 35.91 -8.88
CA VAL A 479 16.41 34.51 -9.35
C VAL A 479 15.02 33.90 -9.50
N ALA A 480 14.12 34.10 -8.54
CA ALA A 480 12.73 33.67 -8.63
C ALA A 480 12.03 34.23 -9.87
N SER A 481 12.17 35.53 -10.14
CA SER A 481 11.62 36.17 -11.35
C SER A 481 12.20 35.58 -12.64
N ARG A 482 13.50 35.26 -12.67
CA ARG A 482 14.13 34.58 -13.82
C ARG A 482 13.62 33.17 -14.03
N ILE A 483 13.28 32.44 -12.97
CA ILE A 483 12.69 31.10 -13.06
C ILE A 483 11.30 31.19 -13.69
N PHE A 484 10.49 32.16 -13.25
CA PHE A 484 9.17 32.40 -13.86
C PHE A 484 9.29 32.82 -15.34
N GLU A 485 10.17 33.75 -15.70
CA GLU A 485 10.42 34.08 -17.11
C GLU A 485 10.89 32.87 -17.93
N SER A 486 11.66 31.96 -17.33
CA SER A 486 12.05 30.72 -17.99
C SER A 486 10.89 29.75 -18.17
N GLY A 487 9.92 29.69 -17.26
CA GLY A 487 8.74 28.86 -17.39
C GLY A 487 7.73 29.44 -18.38
N LEU A 488 7.61 30.77 -18.46
CA LEU A 488 6.75 31.47 -19.41
C LEU A 488 7.08 31.13 -20.87
N LYS A 489 8.35 30.83 -21.18
CA LYS A 489 8.76 30.36 -22.51
C LYS A 489 8.15 29.01 -22.91
N LYS A 490 7.80 28.17 -21.94
CA LYS A 490 7.21 26.84 -22.17
C LYS A 490 5.69 26.84 -21.96
N PHE A 491 5.19 27.65 -21.04
CA PHE A 491 3.79 27.66 -20.59
C PHE A 491 3.11 29.00 -20.84
N SER A 492 3.42 29.66 -21.97
CA SER A 492 2.82 30.95 -22.35
C SER A 492 1.31 30.87 -22.55
N ASP A 493 0.81 29.68 -22.86
CA ASP A 493 -0.57 29.43 -23.27
C ASP A 493 -1.44 28.96 -22.09
N ASP A 494 -0.84 28.78 -20.90
CA ASP A 494 -1.52 28.37 -19.68
C ASP A 494 -1.85 29.60 -18.82
N THR A 495 -3.15 29.91 -18.72
CA THR A 495 -3.64 31.06 -17.97
C THR A 495 -3.38 30.92 -16.46
N ASP A 496 -3.42 29.70 -15.92
CA ASP A 496 -3.25 29.46 -14.49
C ASP A 496 -1.82 29.76 -14.06
N TYR A 497 -0.85 29.33 -14.87
CA TYR A 497 0.56 29.66 -14.65
C TYR A 497 0.82 31.17 -14.60
N ILE A 498 0.22 31.91 -15.53
CA ILE A 498 0.42 33.36 -15.65
C ILE A 498 -0.24 34.08 -14.47
N VAL A 499 -1.43 33.64 -14.04
CA VAL A 499 -2.09 34.17 -12.83
C VAL A 499 -1.18 34.00 -11.60
N ARG A 500 -0.55 32.83 -11.45
CA ARG A 500 0.42 32.59 -10.36
C ARG A 500 1.64 33.48 -10.47
N TYR A 501 2.21 33.64 -11.66
CA TYR A 501 3.36 34.52 -11.87
C TYR A 501 3.03 35.99 -11.60
N LEU A 502 1.89 36.49 -12.11
CA LEU A 502 1.41 37.84 -11.83
C LEU A 502 1.20 38.06 -10.33
N GLY A 503 0.61 37.07 -9.65
CA GLY A 503 0.44 37.08 -8.20
C GLY A 503 1.77 37.17 -7.44
N PHE A 504 2.80 36.47 -7.90
CA PHE A 504 4.15 36.55 -7.32
C PHE A 504 4.75 37.95 -7.51
N LEU A 505 4.72 38.53 -8.70
CA LEU A 505 5.27 39.87 -8.97
C LEU A 505 4.59 40.95 -8.12
N ILE A 506 3.26 40.87 -7.98
CA ILE A 506 2.51 41.76 -7.08
C ILE A 506 2.96 41.56 -5.62
N SER A 507 3.16 40.33 -5.17
CA SER A 507 3.56 40.04 -3.79
C SER A 507 4.96 40.56 -3.41
N ILE A 508 5.87 40.65 -4.38
CA ILE A 508 7.20 41.25 -4.19
C ILE A 508 7.24 42.76 -4.45
N ASN A 509 6.07 43.37 -4.69
CA ASN A 509 5.90 44.78 -5.04
C ASN A 509 6.64 45.21 -6.33
N ASP A 510 6.79 44.29 -7.30
CA ASP A 510 7.39 44.58 -8.61
C ASP A 510 6.30 44.91 -9.64
N VAL A 511 5.64 46.05 -9.40
CA VAL A 511 4.47 46.51 -10.15
C VAL A 511 4.77 46.76 -11.62
N ASN A 512 5.97 47.26 -11.92
CA ASN A 512 6.39 47.55 -13.29
C ASN A 512 6.48 46.27 -14.12
N ASN A 513 7.10 45.22 -13.58
CA ASN A 513 7.17 43.93 -14.27
C ASN A 513 5.82 43.21 -14.27
N ALA A 514 4.99 43.37 -13.22
CA ALA A 514 3.64 42.83 -13.18
C ALA A 514 2.76 43.42 -14.30
N ARG A 515 2.78 44.75 -14.45
CA ARG A 515 2.07 45.46 -15.54
C ARG A 515 2.60 45.04 -16.91
N ALA A 516 3.92 44.99 -17.08
CA ALA A 516 4.54 44.56 -18.34
C ALA A 516 4.16 43.12 -18.71
N LEU A 517 4.10 42.20 -17.73
CA LEU A 517 3.66 40.82 -17.94
C LEU A 517 2.20 40.77 -18.39
N PHE A 518 1.31 41.48 -17.68
CA PHE A 518 -0.11 41.53 -18.02
C PHE A 518 -0.32 42.04 -19.46
N GLU A 519 0.28 43.18 -19.81
CA GLU A 519 0.15 43.76 -21.15
C GLU A 519 0.71 42.86 -22.25
N ARG A 520 1.82 42.16 -21.99
CA ARG A 520 2.45 41.25 -22.96
C ARG A 520 1.58 40.02 -23.26
N VAL A 521 0.88 39.52 -22.25
CA VAL A 521 0.21 38.23 -22.30
C VAL A 521 -1.26 38.36 -22.70
N ILE A 522 -1.91 39.46 -22.34
CA ILE A 522 -3.36 39.62 -22.53
C ILE A 522 -3.79 39.63 -24.00
N THR A 523 -2.90 40.00 -24.91
CA THR A 523 -3.15 39.99 -26.37
C THR A 523 -3.11 38.60 -26.98
N ASN A 524 -2.58 37.60 -26.26
CA ASN A 524 -2.39 36.25 -26.77
C ASN A 524 -3.57 35.33 -26.48
N PHE A 525 -4.55 35.79 -25.70
CA PHE A 525 -5.69 34.99 -25.26
C PHE A 525 -7.01 35.54 -25.78
N GLU A 526 -7.91 34.62 -26.13
CA GLU A 526 -9.32 34.95 -26.36
C GLU A 526 -9.94 35.58 -25.10
N PRO A 527 -10.88 36.54 -25.25
CA PRO A 527 -11.48 37.25 -24.12
C PRO A 527 -11.99 36.32 -23.00
N GLU A 528 -12.65 35.22 -23.34
CA GLU A 528 -13.19 34.29 -22.35
C GLU A 528 -12.10 33.66 -21.46
N ARG A 529 -10.95 33.29 -22.03
CA ARG A 529 -9.82 32.71 -21.28
C ARG A 529 -9.03 33.78 -20.54
N ALA A 530 -8.93 34.97 -21.12
CA ALA A 530 -8.23 36.11 -20.53
C ALA A 530 -8.91 36.67 -19.27
N ARG A 531 -10.20 36.39 -19.05
CA ARG A 531 -10.99 36.93 -17.94
C ARG A 531 -10.31 36.79 -16.58
N VAL A 532 -9.77 35.61 -16.25
CA VAL A 532 -9.10 35.38 -14.95
C VAL A 532 -7.88 36.30 -14.75
N LEU A 533 -7.17 36.63 -15.83
CA LEU A 533 -6.04 37.58 -15.80
C LEU A 533 -6.53 39.01 -15.57
N TRP A 534 -7.60 39.42 -16.26
CA TRP A 534 -8.26 40.72 -16.05
C TRP A 534 -8.73 40.88 -14.60
N GLU A 535 -9.37 39.87 -14.04
CA GLU A 535 -9.84 39.88 -12.66
C GLU A 535 -8.69 39.98 -11.66
N ARG A 536 -7.63 39.18 -11.86
CA ARG A 536 -6.46 39.20 -10.97
C ARG A 536 -5.73 40.54 -10.99
N TRP A 537 -5.53 41.12 -12.17
CA TRP A 537 -4.89 42.44 -12.32
C TRP A 537 -5.80 43.57 -11.83
N GLY A 538 -7.11 43.48 -12.14
CA GLY A 538 -8.11 44.45 -11.70
C GLY A 538 -8.18 44.58 -10.19
N ARG A 539 -8.15 43.47 -9.44
CA ARG A 539 -8.08 43.51 -7.97
C ARG A 539 -6.89 44.33 -7.45
N TYR A 540 -5.73 44.22 -8.09
CA TYR A 540 -4.57 45.03 -7.73
C TYR A 540 -4.81 46.51 -8.04
N VAL A 541 -5.30 46.82 -9.25
CA VAL A 541 -5.56 48.20 -9.69
C VAL A 541 -6.58 48.90 -8.80
N TYR A 542 -7.69 48.24 -8.45
CA TYR A 542 -8.73 48.83 -7.60
C TYR A 542 -8.30 49.05 -6.15
N GLN A 543 -7.44 48.17 -5.62
CA GLN A 543 -7.07 48.22 -4.21
C GLN A 543 -5.85 49.11 -3.92
N TYR A 544 -4.91 49.19 -4.87
CA TYR A 544 -3.58 49.77 -4.60
C TYR A 544 -3.13 50.85 -5.60
N ASP A 545 -3.73 50.96 -6.78
CA ASP A 545 -3.37 51.96 -7.79
C ASP A 545 -4.20 53.25 -7.64
N ASP A 546 -3.96 54.25 -8.49
CA ASP A 546 -4.71 55.50 -8.46
C ASP A 546 -6.08 55.41 -9.17
N LEU A 547 -6.98 56.34 -8.82
CA LEU A 547 -8.34 56.38 -9.37
C LEU A 547 -8.36 56.55 -10.89
N GLU A 548 -7.40 57.31 -11.44
CA GLU A 548 -7.27 57.52 -12.87
C GLU A 548 -6.92 56.22 -13.61
N SER A 549 -6.00 55.41 -13.07
CA SER A 549 -5.67 54.09 -13.62
C SER A 549 -6.82 53.11 -13.50
N ALA A 550 -7.57 53.13 -12.40
CA ALA A 550 -8.78 52.32 -12.24
C ALA A 550 -9.85 52.65 -13.29
N GLN A 551 -10.12 53.93 -13.55
CA GLN A 551 -11.07 54.35 -14.58
C GLN A 551 -10.62 53.97 -15.99
N LYS A 552 -9.33 54.11 -16.29
CA LYS A 552 -8.76 53.67 -17.59
C LYS A 552 -8.86 52.15 -17.75
N PHE A 553 -8.60 51.40 -16.68
CA PHE A 553 -8.69 49.95 -16.68
C PHE A 553 -10.13 49.48 -16.93
N GLU A 554 -11.11 50.05 -16.25
CA GLU A 554 -12.53 49.74 -16.46
C GLU A 554 -13.01 50.05 -17.87
N LYS A 555 -12.61 51.19 -18.42
CA LYS A 555 -12.95 51.55 -19.80
C LYS A 555 -12.44 50.48 -20.78
N ARG A 556 -11.18 50.06 -20.64
CA ARG A 556 -10.59 49.01 -21.47
C ARG A 556 -11.28 47.66 -21.25
N MET A 557 -11.64 47.34 -20.02
CA MET A 557 -12.35 46.10 -19.70
C MET A 557 -13.77 46.09 -20.30
N ALA A 558 -14.48 47.21 -20.29
CA ALA A 558 -15.80 47.36 -20.91
C ALA A 558 -15.76 47.25 -22.44
N GLU A 559 -14.66 47.67 -23.07
CA GLU A 559 -14.43 47.49 -24.51
C GLU A 559 -14.21 46.01 -24.87
N VAL A 560 -13.54 45.24 -24.00
CA VAL A 560 -13.26 43.81 -24.20
C VAL A 560 -14.47 42.93 -23.88
N TYR A 561 -15.30 43.30 -22.88
CA TYR A 561 -16.50 42.56 -22.48
C TYR A 561 -17.77 43.43 -22.56
N PRO A 562 -18.34 43.62 -23.77
CA PRO A 562 -19.51 44.47 -23.98
C PRO A 562 -20.85 43.87 -23.47
N GLY A 563 -20.87 42.62 -23.00
CA GLY A 563 -22.04 41.95 -22.39
C GLY A 563 -22.15 42.24 -20.89
N GLY A 564 -23.27 42.83 -20.46
CA GLY A 564 -23.49 43.49 -19.17
C GLY A 564 -23.43 42.70 -17.85
N ASP A 565 -22.83 41.51 -17.80
CA ASP A 565 -22.57 40.81 -16.52
C ASP A 565 -21.31 41.33 -15.79
N CYS A 566 -20.48 42.13 -16.48
CA CYS A 566 -19.24 42.67 -15.95
C CYS A 566 -19.45 43.90 -15.04
N SER A 567 -20.40 44.78 -15.33
CA SER A 567 -20.53 46.04 -14.59
C SER A 567 -20.96 45.83 -13.12
N ASN A 568 -21.83 44.86 -12.82
CA ASN A 568 -22.29 44.60 -11.45
C ASN A 568 -21.34 43.73 -10.63
N SER A 569 -20.71 42.71 -11.23
CA SER A 569 -19.73 41.86 -10.54
C SER A 569 -18.43 42.61 -10.23
N PHE A 570 -17.96 43.47 -11.14
CA PHE A 570 -16.71 44.21 -10.94
C PHE A 570 -16.86 45.51 -10.18
N SER A 571 -18.04 46.16 -10.20
CA SER A 571 -18.35 47.25 -9.25
C SER A 571 -18.43 46.72 -7.81
N SER A 572 -18.85 45.45 -7.62
CA SER A 572 -18.77 44.79 -6.32
C SER A 572 -17.32 44.53 -5.91
N ASP A 573 -16.45 44.07 -6.83
CA ASP A 573 -15.01 43.86 -6.54
C ASP A 573 -14.25 45.17 -6.25
N ARG A 574 -14.66 46.31 -6.81
CA ARG A 574 -14.13 47.64 -6.48
C ARG A 574 -14.32 48.00 -5.00
N HIS A 575 -15.34 47.46 -4.36
CA HIS A 575 -15.68 47.69 -2.94
C HIS A 575 -15.54 46.43 -2.07
N ALA A 576 -15.02 45.33 -2.62
CA ALA A 576 -14.86 44.07 -1.90
C ALA A 576 -13.63 44.12 -0.99
N ASP A 577 -13.76 44.77 0.16
CA ASP A 577 -12.85 44.56 1.27
C ASP A 577 -13.04 43.13 1.82
N LEU A 578 -11.91 42.44 2.06
CA LEU A 578 -11.59 41.30 2.94
C LEU A 578 -12.71 40.76 3.89
N THR A 579 -13.90 40.48 3.37
CA THR A 579 -15.05 39.93 4.11
C THR A 579 -15.54 38.66 3.42
N SER A 580 -14.61 37.76 3.10
CA SER A 580 -14.91 36.35 2.91
C SER A 580 -13.89 35.51 3.69
N VAL A 581 -14.03 35.56 5.02
CA VAL A 581 -13.69 34.42 5.86
C VAL A 581 -14.98 33.64 6.06
N ARG A 582 -15.16 32.57 5.30
CA ARG A 582 -15.99 31.43 5.69
C ARG A 582 -15.42 30.15 5.13
#